data_AF-A0A6S7G5G1-F1
#
_entry.id   AF-A0A6S7G5G1-F1
#
_cell.length_a   1.000
_cell.length_b   1.000
_cell.length_c   1.000
_cell.angle_alpha   90.00
_cell.angle_beta   90.00
_cell.angle_gamma   90.00
#
_symmetry.space_group_name_H-M   'P 1'
#
loop_
_entity.id
_entity.type
_entity.pdbx_description
1 polymer ?
#
loop_
_entity_poly.entity_id
_entity_poly.type
_entity_poly.pdbx_seq_one_letter_code
_entity_poly.pdbx_strand_id
1 'polypeptide(L)'
;MDIYNTSVLQGVFPDQLKRSIVVPIPKVSPPQTIEDDLRPISLTAQVSKVMEGFMLQSLMSEVGLKLDPKQFALPGKSTTQALVYLLHLIHAALDQGHCSVRIFFADFKKGFDLVDHNVIIDELLKLQDWNGRIKFVDDATALEIVPRCSPSLLPILVNDVSQYASSRGMKLNSKKCKEMTISFLQYHLPLDNAIYIDGSPVQSVSSFKLLGVLLREDLSWCDHVDYVIKKANSRLYALRKLKKAGLSDKDLVTIYSSFIRSRIEYASPAWSTLTQGQSDLIESIQRRALRILLPEMSYQDALNYTGLKKLSTRRHNSCEQFIRKLKLDNGPINPLKDVVATRIHPNTHNYNLRPNQAGHSKRTQNVFKIL
;
A
#
# COMPACT_ATOMS: atom_id res chain seq x y z
N MET A 1 -16.80 30.13 18.21
CA MET A 1 -17.67 29.80 17.06
C MET A 1 -17.81 30.99 16.11
N ASP A 2 -17.97 32.21 16.64
CA ASP A 2 -18.19 33.41 15.83
C ASP A 2 -17.09 33.70 14.80
N ILE A 3 -15.81 33.51 15.16
CA ILE A 3 -14.69 33.68 14.22
C ILE A 3 -14.78 32.72 13.04
N TYR A 4 -15.18 31.46 13.27
CA TYR A 4 -15.33 30.45 12.22
C TYR A 4 -16.53 30.73 11.34
N ASN A 5 -17.69 30.97 11.92
CA ASN A 5 -18.90 31.26 11.17
C ASN A 5 -18.73 32.54 10.32
N THR A 6 -18.11 33.58 10.88
CA THR A 6 -17.80 34.82 10.15
C THR A 6 -16.82 34.55 9.01
N SER A 7 -15.78 33.75 9.26
CA SER A 7 -14.79 33.39 8.24
C SER A 7 -15.40 32.62 7.06
N VAL A 8 -16.31 31.68 7.34
CA VAL A 8 -17.03 30.91 6.30
C VAL A 8 -18.00 31.81 5.52
N LEU A 9 -18.77 32.65 6.21
CA LEU A 9 -19.76 33.54 5.57
C LEU A 9 -19.09 34.62 4.70
N GLN A 10 -17.96 35.16 5.15
CA GLN A 10 -17.23 36.20 4.42
C GLN A 10 -16.24 35.62 3.39
N GLY A 11 -15.95 34.32 3.44
CA GLY A 11 -14.91 33.71 2.63
C GLY A 11 -13.49 34.18 2.96
N VAL A 12 -13.29 34.83 4.12
CA VAL A 12 -12.01 35.41 4.53
C VAL A 12 -11.47 34.66 5.75
N PHE A 13 -10.29 34.04 5.62
CA PHE A 13 -9.61 33.39 6.73
C PHE A 13 -8.71 34.39 7.48
N PRO A 14 -8.69 34.41 8.83
CA PRO A 14 -7.91 35.39 9.61
C PRO A 14 -6.40 35.30 9.37
N ASP A 15 -5.74 36.44 9.13
CA ASP A 15 -4.31 36.47 8.78
C ASP A 15 -3.38 35.98 9.90
N GLN A 16 -3.76 36.20 11.16
CA GLN A 16 -3.01 35.70 12.31
C GLN A 16 -2.97 34.16 12.32
N LEU A 17 -4.03 33.53 11.81
CA LEU A 17 -4.19 32.07 11.75
C LEU A 17 -3.54 31.45 10.49
N LYS A 18 -3.13 32.27 9.51
CA LYS A 18 -2.36 31.83 8.32
C LYS A 18 -0.87 31.63 8.59
N ARG A 19 -0.35 32.15 9.71
CA ARG A 19 1.07 32.02 10.06
C ARG A 19 1.40 30.59 10.46
N SER A 20 2.52 30.08 9.99
CA SER A 20 3.01 28.73 10.32
C SER A 20 4.51 28.73 10.63
N ILE A 21 4.93 27.79 11.48
CA ILE A 21 6.34 27.54 11.77
C ILE A 21 6.80 26.40 10.87
N VAL A 22 7.74 26.66 9.96
CA VAL A 22 8.25 25.64 9.03
C VAL A 22 9.41 24.88 9.68
N VAL A 23 9.23 23.59 9.91
CA VAL A 23 10.25 22.68 10.45
C VAL A 23 10.70 21.73 9.35
N PRO A 24 11.96 21.81 8.87
CA PRO A 24 12.46 20.89 7.86
C PRO A 24 12.77 19.52 8.46
N ILE A 25 12.22 18.45 7.88
CA ILE A 25 12.51 17.06 8.25
C ILE A 25 13.29 16.36 7.13
N PRO A 26 14.42 15.71 7.43
CA PRO A 26 15.20 14.98 6.43
C PRO A 26 14.46 13.75 5.89
N LYS A 27 14.42 13.61 4.56
CA LYS A 27 13.98 12.41 3.84
C LYS A 27 15.06 11.32 3.85
N VAL A 28 16.33 11.74 3.83
CA VAL A 28 17.53 10.88 3.86
C VAL A 28 18.52 11.43 4.89
N SER A 29 19.36 10.55 5.44
CA SER A 29 20.34 10.91 6.46
C SER A 29 21.74 10.45 6.05
N PRO A 30 22.73 11.35 5.92
CA PRO A 30 22.61 12.81 5.98
C PRO A 30 21.94 13.41 4.71
N PRO A 31 21.23 14.55 4.81
CA PRO A 31 20.68 15.25 3.63
C PRO A 31 21.81 15.91 2.83
N GLN A 32 21.73 15.87 1.50
CA GLN A 32 22.72 16.50 0.60
C GLN A 32 22.23 17.83 0.07
N THR A 33 20.93 17.94 -0.24
CA THR A 33 20.33 19.13 -0.85
C THR A 33 19.07 19.57 -0.09
N ILE A 34 18.86 20.87 0.06
CA ILE A 34 17.69 21.42 0.77
C ILE A 34 16.39 21.09 0.02
N GLU A 35 16.41 21.22 -1.31
CA GLU A 35 15.21 21.16 -2.14
C GLU A 35 14.63 19.74 -2.28
N ASP A 36 15.50 18.75 -2.41
CA ASP A 36 15.09 17.37 -2.65
C ASP A 36 15.12 16.51 -1.38
N ASP A 37 16.04 16.76 -0.45
CA ASP A 37 16.24 15.90 0.72
C ASP A 37 15.53 16.37 1.98
N LEU A 38 14.99 17.59 2.02
CA LEU A 38 14.18 18.07 3.15
C LEU A 38 12.69 18.11 2.81
N ARG A 39 11.85 17.82 3.80
CA ARG A 39 10.40 18.07 3.77
C ARG A 39 10.11 19.28 4.66
N PRO A 40 9.65 20.42 4.11
CA PRO A 40 9.14 21.48 4.95
C PRO A 40 7.82 21.03 5.58
N ILE A 41 7.75 20.97 6.92
CA ILE A 41 6.49 20.75 7.64
C ILE A 41 6.04 22.07 8.23
N SER A 42 4.94 22.61 7.70
CA SER A 42 4.31 23.83 8.21
C SER A 42 3.43 23.52 9.41
N LEU A 43 3.88 23.91 10.60
CA LEU A 43 3.10 23.82 11.83
C LEU A 43 2.14 25.02 11.92
N THR A 44 0.89 24.80 11.50
CA THR A 44 -0.19 25.78 11.64
C THR A 44 -0.71 25.86 13.08
N ALA A 45 -1.34 26.99 13.42
CA ALA A 45 -1.96 27.21 14.72
C ALA A 45 -3.02 26.15 15.04
N GLN A 46 -3.15 25.78 16.32
CA GLN A 46 -4.10 24.75 16.77
C GLN A 46 -5.54 25.12 16.43
N VAL A 47 -5.89 26.40 16.54
CA VAL A 47 -7.22 26.92 16.18
C VAL A 47 -7.48 26.72 14.68
N SER A 48 -6.50 27.00 13.82
CA SER A 48 -6.61 26.77 12.36
C SER A 48 -6.89 25.30 12.05
N LYS A 49 -6.17 24.36 12.68
CA LYS A 49 -6.36 22.92 12.47
C LYS A 49 -7.77 22.45 12.86
N VAL A 50 -8.33 23.01 13.94
CA VAL A 50 -9.70 22.70 14.36
C VAL A 50 -10.71 23.23 13.33
N MET A 51 -10.52 24.45 12.84
CA MET A 51 -11.37 25.04 11.79
C MET A 51 -11.27 24.26 10.47
N GLU A 52 -10.06 23.89 10.04
CA GLU A 52 -9.81 23.03 8.88
C GLU A 52 -10.51 21.66 9.04
N GLY A 53 -10.53 21.10 10.25
CA GLY A 53 -11.23 19.86 10.54
C GLY A 53 -12.74 19.94 10.31
N PHE A 54 -13.39 21.01 10.79
CA PHE A 54 -14.83 21.24 10.54
C PHE A 54 -15.12 21.48 9.06
N MET A 55 -14.27 22.24 8.38
CA MET A 55 -14.40 22.49 6.94
C MET A 55 -14.22 21.20 6.13
N LEU A 56 -13.24 20.37 6.49
CA LEU A 56 -13.00 19.06 5.86
C LEU A 56 -14.20 18.14 6.04
N GLN A 57 -14.79 18.08 7.23
CA GLN A 57 -15.99 17.27 7.46
C GLN A 57 -17.16 17.71 6.58
N SER A 58 -17.36 19.03 6.47
CA SER A 58 -18.42 19.61 5.64
C SER A 58 -18.17 19.31 4.15
N LEU A 59 -16.96 19.57 3.65
CA LEU A 59 -16.58 19.31 2.26
C LEU A 59 -16.64 17.82 1.89
N MET A 60 -16.19 16.93 2.78
CA MET A 60 -16.25 15.48 2.54
C MET A 60 -17.68 14.96 2.48
N SER A 61 -18.63 15.60 3.15
CA SER A 61 -20.05 15.21 3.06
C SER A 61 -20.64 15.48 1.67
N GLU A 62 -20.17 16.52 0.97
CA GLU A 62 -20.63 16.88 -0.37
C GLU A 62 -19.86 16.16 -1.48
N VAL A 63 -18.54 16.02 -1.32
CA VAL A 63 -17.65 15.45 -2.34
C VAL A 63 -17.55 13.93 -2.24
N GLY A 64 -17.73 13.36 -1.04
CA GLY A 64 -17.43 11.97 -0.75
C GLY A 64 -18.13 10.94 -1.66
N LEU A 65 -19.37 11.22 -2.10
CA LEU A 65 -20.12 10.35 -3.01
C LEU A 65 -19.68 10.45 -4.48
N LYS A 66 -18.98 11.52 -4.85
CA LYS A 66 -18.51 11.80 -6.21
C LYS A 66 -17.09 11.32 -6.46
N LEU A 67 -16.38 10.92 -5.41
CA LEU A 67 -15.03 10.37 -5.50
C LEU A 67 -15.06 8.94 -6.03
N ASP A 68 -13.99 8.55 -6.74
CA ASP A 68 -13.87 7.19 -7.27
C ASP A 68 -13.90 6.16 -6.11
N PRO A 69 -14.80 5.15 -6.14
CA PRO A 69 -14.81 4.08 -5.15
C PRO A 69 -13.48 3.32 -5.03
N LYS A 70 -12.57 3.45 -6.00
CA LYS A 70 -11.23 2.83 -6.00
C LYS A 70 -10.12 3.71 -5.40
N GLN A 71 -10.42 4.93 -4.97
CA GLN A 71 -9.48 5.74 -4.20
C GLN A 71 -9.43 5.21 -2.75
N PHE A 72 -8.26 4.80 -2.25
CA PHE A 72 -8.12 4.14 -0.95
C PHE A 72 -7.60 5.05 0.19
N ALA A 73 -7.16 6.27 -0.13
CA ALA A 73 -6.81 7.34 0.82
C ALA A 73 -8.04 8.12 1.28
N LEU A 74 -9.10 7.40 1.63
CA LEU A 74 -10.34 7.99 2.16
C LEU A 74 -10.66 7.38 3.53
N PRO A 75 -11.39 8.11 4.39
CA PRO A 75 -11.86 7.57 5.66
C PRO A 75 -12.57 6.23 5.49
N GLY A 76 -12.27 5.26 6.35
CA GLY A 76 -12.81 3.90 6.27
C GLY A 76 -12.09 2.97 5.28
N LYS A 77 -11.21 3.49 4.42
CA LYS A 77 -10.36 2.70 3.54
C LYS A 77 -8.93 2.58 4.08
N SER A 78 -8.15 1.64 3.54
CA SER A 78 -6.77 1.41 3.97
C SER A 78 -5.85 1.02 2.82
N THR A 79 -4.55 1.30 3.02
CA THR A 79 -3.49 0.85 2.10
C THR A 79 -3.45 -0.66 1.91
N THR A 80 -3.85 -1.42 2.94
CA THR A 80 -3.95 -2.89 2.85
C THR A 80 -5.06 -3.31 1.89
N GLN A 81 -6.20 -2.62 1.88
CA GLN A 81 -7.27 -2.88 0.90
C GLN A 81 -6.81 -2.57 -0.51
N ALA A 82 -6.10 -1.46 -0.72
CA ALA A 82 -5.54 -1.11 -2.03
C ALA A 82 -4.60 -2.20 -2.57
N LEU A 83 -3.68 -2.68 -1.72
CA LEU A 83 -2.75 -3.76 -2.06
C LEU A 83 -3.46 -5.07 -2.39
N VAL A 84 -4.42 -5.48 -1.55
CA VAL A 84 -5.21 -6.70 -1.78
C VAL A 84 -6.04 -6.58 -3.06
N TYR A 85 -6.64 -5.42 -3.32
CA TYR A 85 -7.41 -5.19 -4.54
C TYR A 85 -6.55 -5.25 -5.80
N LEU A 86 -5.38 -4.60 -5.79
CA LEU A 86 -4.42 -4.66 -6.89
C LEU A 86 -3.98 -6.09 -7.17
N LEU A 87 -3.58 -6.83 -6.12
CA LEU A 87 -3.18 -8.23 -6.23
C LEU A 87 -4.32 -9.11 -6.75
N HIS A 88 -5.56 -8.87 -6.30
CA HIS A 88 -6.72 -9.58 -6.81
C HIS A 88 -6.90 -9.36 -8.32
N LEU A 89 -6.81 -8.12 -8.80
CA LEU A 89 -6.91 -7.83 -10.24
C LEU A 89 -5.80 -8.53 -11.04
N ILE A 90 -4.57 -8.51 -10.54
CA ILE A 90 -3.43 -9.18 -11.18
C ILE A 90 -3.68 -10.69 -11.26
N HIS A 91 -4.01 -11.34 -10.13
CA HIS A 91 -4.27 -12.77 -10.09
C HIS A 91 -5.48 -13.16 -10.94
N ALA A 92 -6.59 -12.43 -10.85
CA ALA A 92 -7.80 -12.72 -11.62
C ALA A 92 -7.58 -12.60 -13.13
N ALA A 93 -6.73 -11.67 -13.58
CA ALA A 93 -6.34 -11.57 -14.99
C ALA A 93 -5.48 -12.78 -15.41
N LEU A 94 -4.44 -13.09 -14.63
CA LEU A 94 -3.50 -14.16 -14.96
C LEU A 94 -4.13 -15.56 -14.88
N ASP A 95 -5.12 -15.76 -14.01
CA ASP A 95 -5.89 -17.01 -13.89
C ASP A 95 -6.71 -17.33 -15.15
N GLN A 96 -7.13 -16.31 -15.91
CA GLN A 96 -7.81 -16.51 -17.22
C GLN A 96 -6.86 -17.07 -18.28
N GLY A 97 -5.54 -17.00 -18.05
CA GLY A 97 -4.52 -17.33 -19.03
C GLY A 97 -4.47 -16.32 -20.18
N HIS A 98 -3.55 -16.57 -21.12
CA HIS A 98 -3.45 -15.81 -22.38
C HIS A 98 -3.34 -14.28 -22.24
N CYS A 99 -2.84 -13.77 -21.11
CA CYS A 99 -2.56 -12.36 -20.94
C CYS A 99 -1.31 -12.14 -20.08
N SER A 100 -0.79 -10.92 -20.15
CA SER A 100 0.21 -10.38 -19.25
C SER A 100 -0.35 -9.13 -18.59
N VAL A 101 0.19 -8.74 -17.45
CA VAL A 101 -0.23 -7.54 -16.73
C VAL A 101 0.91 -6.56 -16.74
N ARG A 102 0.65 -5.33 -17.19
CA ARG A 102 1.62 -4.24 -17.17
C ARG A 102 1.16 -3.20 -16.15
N ILE A 103 2.07 -2.79 -15.28
CA ILE A 103 1.80 -1.88 -14.18
C ILE A 103 2.72 -0.68 -14.32
N PHE A 104 2.14 0.51 -14.25
CA PHE A 104 2.87 1.76 -14.17
C PHE A 104 2.67 2.37 -12.78
N PHE A 105 3.77 2.54 -12.05
CA PHE A 105 3.81 3.19 -10.76
C PHE A 105 4.19 4.66 -10.97
N ALA A 106 3.23 5.57 -10.82
CA ALA A 106 3.48 6.99 -10.98
C ALA A 106 3.89 7.64 -9.65
N ASP A 107 4.80 8.60 -9.72
CA ASP A 107 5.18 9.49 -8.64
C ASP A 107 5.21 10.92 -9.20
N PHE A 108 4.61 11.87 -8.49
CA PHE A 108 4.58 13.28 -8.88
C PHE A 108 5.69 14.07 -8.17
N LYS A 109 6.36 14.96 -8.91
CA LYS A 109 7.31 15.91 -8.32
C LYS A 109 6.55 16.89 -7.44
N LYS A 110 6.98 17.06 -6.19
CA LYS A 110 6.53 18.11 -5.25
C LYS A 110 5.00 18.35 -5.30
N GLY A 111 4.23 17.27 -5.20
CA GLY A 111 2.79 17.29 -5.47
C GLY A 111 1.95 18.23 -4.60
N PHE A 112 2.39 18.60 -3.40
CA PHE A 112 1.69 19.62 -2.59
C PHE A 112 2.10 21.05 -2.93
N ASP A 113 3.30 21.25 -3.47
CA ASP A 113 3.84 22.59 -3.74
C ASP A 113 3.46 23.10 -5.15
N LEU A 114 3.19 22.17 -6.08
CA LEU A 114 2.95 22.48 -7.49
C LEU A 114 1.45 22.56 -7.87
N VAL A 115 0.54 22.21 -6.97
CA VAL A 115 -0.89 22.24 -7.30
C VAL A 115 -1.41 23.66 -7.21
N ASP A 116 -1.88 24.17 -8.34
CA ASP A 116 -2.52 25.49 -8.42
C ASP A 116 -3.89 25.47 -7.70
N HIS A 117 -4.07 26.39 -6.75
CA HIS A 117 -5.32 26.53 -6.00
C HIS A 117 -6.53 26.83 -6.90
N ASN A 118 -6.33 27.54 -8.01
CA ASN A 118 -7.41 27.82 -8.96
C ASN A 118 -7.90 26.55 -9.65
N VAL A 119 -6.98 25.63 -9.96
CA VAL A 119 -7.32 24.33 -10.55
C VAL A 119 -8.15 23.49 -9.57
N ILE A 120 -7.79 23.48 -8.28
CA ILE A 120 -8.56 22.75 -7.26
C ILE A 120 -9.98 23.32 -7.17
N ILE A 121 -10.11 24.66 -7.10
CA ILE A 121 -11.41 25.33 -7.00
C ILE A 121 -12.25 25.04 -8.24
N ASP A 122 -11.68 25.15 -9.43
CA ASP A 122 -12.35 24.81 -10.69
C ASP A 122 -12.84 23.36 -10.73
N GLU A 123 -12.01 22.41 -10.29
CA GLU A 123 -12.41 20.99 -10.21
C GLU A 123 -13.53 20.80 -9.20
N LEU A 124 -13.44 21.41 -8.02
CA LEU A 124 -14.50 21.36 -6.99
C LEU A 124 -15.83 21.90 -7.53
N LEU A 125 -15.81 22.96 -8.34
CA LEU A 125 -17.00 23.50 -9.01
C LEU A 125 -17.51 22.59 -10.13
N LYS A 126 -16.62 21.87 -10.83
CA LYS A 126 -16.92 20.94 -11.94
C LYS A 126 -17.34 19.54 -11.51
N LEU A 127 -17.25 19.20 -10.21
CA LEU A 127 -17.64 17.89 -9.65
C LEU A 127 -19.13 17.53 -9.85
N GLN A 128 -19.91 18.20 -10.70
CA GLN A 128 -21.25 17.75 -11.09
C GLN A 128 -21.25 16.64 -12.16
N ASP A 129 -20.19 16.47 -12.98
CA ASP A 129 -20.26 15.61 -14.19
C ASP A 129 -19.06 14.66 -14.44
N TRP A 130 -18.49 14.02 -13.41
CA TRP A 130 -17.43 13.03 -13.63
C TRP A 130 -17.97 11.62 -13.94
N ASN A 131 -17.99 11.27 -15.23
CA ASN A 131 -18.18 9.89 -15.69
C ASN A 131 -16.84 9.22 -15.98
N GLY A 132 -16.65 8.06 -15.35
CA GLY A 132 -15.36 7.41 -15.14
C GLY A 132 -14.59 7.06 -16.40
N ARG A 133 -13.32 7.45 -16.42
CA ARG A 133 -12.20 6.76 -17.06
C ARG A 133 -10.94 7.13 -16.26
N ILE A 134 -10.16 6.10 -15.92
CA ILE A 134 -8.87 6.12 -15.20
C ILE A 134 -9.00 5.96 -13.67
N LYS A 135 -8.22 5.01 -13.15
CA LYS A 135 -8.30 4.42 -11.80
C LYS A 135 -7.04 4.84 -11.02
N PHE A 136 -7.18 5.36 -9.81
CA PHE A 136 -6.05 5.83 -9.01
C PHE A 136 -6.02 5.18 -7.61
N VAL A 137 -4.86 4.63 -7.26
CA VAL A 137 -4.47 4.27 -5.89
C VAL A 137 -3.56 5.38 -5.35
N ASP A 138 -3.47 5.53 -4.04
CA ASP A 138 -2.84 6.63 -3.27
C ASP A 138 -1.41 7.03 -3.67
N ASP A 139 -0.72 6.18 -4.42
CA ASP A 139 0.37 6.53 -5.33
C ASP A 139 -0.12 6.16 -6.73
N ALA A 140 -0.42 7.13 -7.61
CA ALA A 140 -1.16 6.92 -8.86
C ALA A 140 -0.63 5.70 -9.65
N THR A 141 -1.30 4.55 -9.52
CA THR A 141 -0.86 3.29 -10.11
C THR A 141 -1.84 2.90 -11.20
N ALA A 142 -1.35 2.83 -12.44
CA ALA A 142 -2.13 2.38 -13.59
C ALA A 142 -1.83 0.90 -13.85
N LEU A 143 -2.88 0.11 -14.09
CA LEU A 143 -2.78 -1.31 -14.41
C LEU A 143 -3.49 -1.58 -15.74
N GLU A 144 -2.76 -2.20 -16.66
CA GLU A 144 -3.24 -2.68 -17.94
C GLU A 144 -3.16 -4.22 -18.00
N ILE A 145 -4.22 -4.86 -18.48
CA ILE A 145 -4.21 -6.27 -18.86
C ILE A 145 -3.96 -6.31 -20.36
N VAL A 146 -2.83 -6.90 -20.77
CA VAL A 146 -2.40 -7.01 -22.16
C VAL A 146 -2.71 -8.43 -22.65
N PRO A 147 -3.70 -8.62 -23.54
CA PRO A 147 -4.00 -9.92 -24.11
C PRO A 147 -2.82 -10.45 -24.92
N ARG A 148 -2.75 -11.78 -25.07
CA ARG A 148 -1.72 -12.46 -25.85
C ARG A 148 -1.68 -11.90 -27.27
N CYS A 149 -0.46 -11.67 -27.76
CA CYS A 149 -0.18 -11.11 -29.09
C CYS A 149 -0.84 -9.75 -29.35
N SER A 150 -1.20 -8.99 -28.30
CA SER A 150 -1.74 -7.63 -28.43
C SER A 150 -0.69 -6.58 -28.02
N PRO A 151 -0.70 -5.38 -28.63
CA PRO A 151 0.14 -4.27 -28.18
C PRO A 151 -0.36 -3.72 -26.83
N SER A 152 0.54 -3.03 -26.12
CA SER A 152 0.20 -2.34 -24.88
C SER A 152 -0.22 -0.90 -25.19
N LEU A 153 -1.35 -0.48 -24.62
CA LEU A 153 -1.84 0.90 -24.68
C LEU A 153 -1.34 1.75 -23.51
N LEU A 154 -0.67 1.14 -22.52
CA LEU A 154 -0.13 1.84 -21.35
C LEU A 154 0.76 3.05 -21.70
N PRO A 155 1.64 3.03 -22.73
CA PRO A 155 2.43 4.20 -23.08
C PRO A 155 1.58 5.40 -23.51
N ILE A 156 0.50 5.16 -24.27
CA ILE A 156 -0.44 6.20 -24.70
C ILE A 156 -1.15 6.77 -23.47
N LEU A 157 -1.68 5.89 -22.60
CA LEU A 157 -2.36 6.29 -21.37
C LEU A 157 -1.44 7.09 -20.45
N VAL A 158 -0.18 6.71 -20.30
CA VAL A 158 0.79 7.44 -19.46
C VAL A 158 1.11 8.80 -20.08
N ASN A 159 1.23 8.90 -21.40
CA ASN A 159 1.43 10.17 -22.07
C ASN A 159 0.22 11.11 -21.86
N ASP A 160 -1.01 10.60 -21.99
CA ASP A 160 -2.23 11.37 -21.75
C ASP A 160 -2.31 11.86 -20.30
N VAL A 161 -1.98 10.99 -19.33
CA VAL A 161 -1.89 11.36 -17.91
C VAL A 161 -0.81 12.40 -17.67
N SER A 162 0.34 12.29 -18.33
CA SER A 162 1.44 13.25 -18.22
C SER A 162 1.05 14.63 -18.76
N GLN A 163 0.36 14.66 -19.90
CA GLN A 163 -0.14 15.91 -20.51
C GLN A 163 -1.22 16.54 -19.64
N TYR A 164 -2.18 15.74 -19.17
CA TYR A 164 -3.23 16.19 -18.25
C TYR A 164 -2.63 16.77 -16.97
N ALA A 165 -1.72 16.05 -16.31
CA ALA A 165 -1.04 16.54 -15.12
C ALA A 165 -0.29 17.86 -15.39
N SER A 166 0.42 17.95 -16.52
CA SER A 166 1.19 19.15 -16.89
C SER A 166 0.30 20.37 -17.10
N SER A 167 -0.88 20.19 -17.73
CA SER A 167 -1.88 21.25 -17.89
C SER A 167 -2.45 21.77 -16.57
N ARG A 168 -2.34 20.97 -15.50
CA ARG A 168 -2.79 21.30 -14.14
C ARG A 168 -1.65 21.74 -13.22
N GLY A 169 -0.48 22.01 -13.77
CA GLY A 169 0.71 22.44 -13.00
C GLY A 169 1.46 21.30 -12.30
N MET A 170 0.99 20.05 -12.39
CA MET A 170 1.65 18.88 -11.81
C MET A 170 2.61 18.24 -12.81
N LYS A 171 3.71 17.66 -12.34
CA LYS A 171 4.67 16.95 -13.21
C LYS A 171 5.02 15.57 -12.67
N LEU A 172 5.05 14.58 -13.55
CA LEU A 172 5.53 13.24 -13.22
C LEU A 172 7.04 13.24 -12.96
N ASN A 173 7.48 12.35 -12.09
CA ASN A 173 8.87 12.18 -11.73
C ASN A 173 9.47 10.97 -12.46
N SER A 174 10.01 11.18 -13.66
CA SER A 174 10.59 10.12 -14.49
C SER A 174 11.57 9.19 -13.76
N LYS A 175 12.35 9.70 -12.80
CA LYS A 175 13.30 8.88 -12.01
C LYS A 175 12.62 7.97 -10.98
N LYS A 176 11.49 8.40 -10.42
CA LYS A 176 10.75 7.65 -9.39
C LYS A 176 9.59 6.83 -9.96
N CYS A 177 9.03 7.26 -11.09
CA CYS A 177 8.11 6.44 -11.87
C CYS A 177 8.82 5.17 -12.31
N LYS A 178 8.13 4.04 -12.22
CA LYS A 178 8.63 2.73 -12.63
C LYS A 178 7.54 1.99 -13.37
N GLU A 179 7.95 1.04 -14.20
CA GLU A 179 7.03 0.07 -14.77
C GLU A 179 7.42 -1.35 -14.38
N MET A 180 6.45 -2.25 -14.38
CA MET A 180 6.64 -3.67 -14.13
C MET A 180 5.72 -4.46 -15.03
N THR A 181 6.25 -5.53 -15.61
CA THR A 181 5.47 -6.46 -16.43
C THR A 181 5.44 -7.82 -15.76
N ILE A 182 4.24 -8.32 -15.50
CA ILE A 182 3.98 -9.63 -14.91
C ILE A 182 3.47 -10.54 -16.03
N SER A 183 4.25 -11.54 -16.40
CA SER A 183 3.90 -12.47 -17.47
C SER A 183 4.36 -13.88 -17.14
N PHE A 184 3.46 -14.84 -17.35
CA PHE A 184 3.75 -16.28 -17.31
C PHE A 184 3.64 -16.93 -18.70
N LEU A 185 3.58 -16.10 -19.75
CA LEU A 185 3.48 -16.56 -21.13
C LEU A 185 4.86 -17.03 -21.61
N GLN A 186 4.88 -18.19 -22.29
CA GLN A 186 6.11 -18.80 -22.81
C GLN A 186 6.50 -18.26 -24.20
N TYR A 187 6.36 -16.95 -24.44
CA TYR A 187 6.80 -16.31 -25.69
C TYR A 187 7.34 -14.91 -25.42
N HIS A 188 8.16 -14.40 -26.36
CA HIS A 188 8.70 -13.04 -26.27
C HIS A 188 7.59 -12.00 -26.45
N LEU A 189 7.29 -11.26 -25.38
CA LEU A 189 6.46 -10.06 -25.47
C LEU A 189 7.11 -9.08 -26.45
N PRO A 190 6.35 -8.43 -27.35
CA PRO A 190 6.92 -7.43 -28.24
C PRO A 190 7.55 -6.31 -27.41
N LEU A 191 8.88 -6.14 -27.55
CA LEU A 191 9.72 -5.26 -26.74
C LEU A 191 9.50 -3.76 -26.98
N ASP A 192 8.70 -3.38 -27.98
CA ASP A 192 8.77 -2.04 -28.58
C ASP A 192 7.93 -0.94 -27.91
N ASN A 193 7.31 -1.19 -26.76
CA ASN A 193 6.39 -0.24 -26.15
C ASN A 193 6.95 0.43 -24.89
N ALA A 194 8.21 0.87 -24.90
CA ALA A 194 8.80 1.59 -23.76
C ALA A 194 7.99 2.85 -23.41
N ILE A 195 7.79 3.10 -22.11
CA ILE A 195 7.09 4.30 -21.63
C ILE A 195 8.12 5.45 -21.51
N TYR A 196 7.78 6.61 -22.04
CA TYR A 196 8.60 7.82 -21.93
C TYR A 196 7.86 8.91 -21.14
N ILE A 197 8.57 9.58 -20.24
CA ILE A 197 8.09 10.75 -19.50
C ILE A 197 9.12 11.86 -19.71
N ASP A 198 8.69 12.99 -20.27
CA ASP A 198 9.56 14.13 -20.60
C ASP A 198 10.81 13.72 -21.41
N GLY A 199 10.64 12.81 -22.39
CA GLY A 199 11.73 12.27 -23.21
C GLY A 199 12.67 11.29 -22.50
N SER A 200 12.46 11.00 -21.21
CA SER A 200 13.22 10.01 -20.45
C SER A 200 12.50 8.67 -20.40
N PRO A 201 13.16 7.53 -20.71
CA PRO A 201 12.52 6.23 -20.60
C PRO A 201 12.27 5.87 -19.13
N VAL A 202 11.07 5.38 -18.84
CA VAL A 202 10.71 4.84 -17.53
C VAL A 202 11.41 3.52 -17.33
N GLN A 203 12.04 3.36 -16.18
CA GLN A 203 12.76 2.13 -15.85
C GLN A 203 11.78 0.98 -15.58
N SER A 204 11.96 -0.13 -16.32
CA SER A 204 11.33 -1.41 -16.00
C SER A 204 12.04 -2.10 -14.85
N VAL A 205 11.27 -2.59 -13.87
CA VAL A 205 11.77 -3.22 -12.65
C VAL A 205 11.09 -4.55 -12.39
N SER A 206 11.87 -5.52 -11.89
CA SER A 206 11.36 -6.83 -11.45
C SER A 206 10.78 -6.81 -10.04
N SER A 207 11.09 -5.78 -9.24
CA SER A 207 10.66 -5.63 -7.85
C SER A 207 10.42 -4.16 -7.54
N PHE A 208 9.25 -3.84 -6.96
CA PHE A 208 8.85 -2.47 -6.65
C PHE A 208 8.17 -2.38 -5.28
N LYS A 209 8.47 -1.32 -4.52
CA LYS A 209 7.88 -1.08 -3.20
C LYS A 209 6.63 -0.21 -3.31
N LEU A 210 5.46 -0.85 -3.26
CA LEU A 210 4.17 -0.19 -3.28
C LEU A 210 3.55 -0.15 -1.87
N LEU A 211 3.17 1.02 -1.38
CA LEU A 211 2.48 1.21 -0.09
C LEU A 211 3.14 0.47 1.11
N GLY A 212 4.46 0.28 1.06
CA GLY A 212 5.23 -0.38 2.11
C GLY A 212 5.46 -1.90 1.93
N VAL A 213 4.93 -2.52 0.88
CA VAL A 213 5.11 -3.94 0.52
C VAL A 213 5.93 -4.04 -0.77
N LEU A 214 6.85 -4.99 -0.86
CA LEU A 214 7.58 -5.27 -2.11
C LEU A 214 6.76 -6.24 -2.98
N LEU A 215 6.36 -5.78 -4.15
CA LEU A 215 5.74 -6.58 -5.20
C LEU A 215 6.81 -6.99 -6.20
N ARG A 216 6.79 -8.26 -6.62
CA ARG A 216 7.74 -8.82 -7.58
C ARG A 216 7.01 -9.29 -8.83
N GLU A 217 7.69 -9.25 -9.97
CA GLU A 217 7.13 -9.62 -11.28
C GLU A 217 6.69 -11.09 -11.38
N ASP A 218 7.26 -11.95 -10.54
CA ASP A 218 6.92 -13.38 -10.44
C ASP A 218 5.88 -13.68 -9.35
N LEU A 219 5.34 -12.64 -8.72
CA LEU A 219 4.39 -12.71 -7.60
C LEU A 219 4.91 -13.50 -6.38
N SER A 220 6.24 -13.69 -6.27
CA SER A 220 6.85 -14.29 -5.10
C SER A 220 7.13 -13.25 -4.00
N TRP A 221 7.07 -13.70 -2.75
CA TRP A 221 7.28 -12.84 -1.58
C TRP A 221 8.72 -12.82 -1.06
N CYS A 222 9.68 -13.37 -1.80
CA CYS A 222 11.07 -13.51 -1.35
C CYS A 222 11.67 -12.16 -0.97
N ASP A 223 11.61 -11.18 -1.87
CA ASP A 223 12.17 -9.84 -1.66
C ASP A 223 11.49 -9.12 -0.48
N HIS A 224 10.16 -9.27 -0.35
CA HIS A 224 9.40 -8.69 0.75
C HIS A 224 9.79 -9.31 2.10
N VAL A 225 9.90 -10.63 2.17
CA VAL A 225 10.32 -11.36 3.37
C VAL A 225 11.73 -10.93 3.79
N ASP A 226 12.67 -10.87 2.84
CA ASP A 226 14.05 -10.41 3.10
C ASP A 226 14.09 -8.96 3.59
N TYR A 227 13.29 -8.08 2.98
CA TYR A 227 13.15 -6.69 3.39
C TYR A 227 12.63 -6.59 4.84
N VAL A 228 11.57 -7.32 5.18
CA VAL A 228 10.99 -7.35 6.52
C VAL A 228 12.00 -7.86 7.55
N ILE A 229 12.74 -8.93 7.23
CA ILE A 229 13.77 -9.51 8.10
C ILE A 229 14.91 -8.51 8.35
N LYS A 230 15.45 -7.89 7.29
CA LYS A 230 16.52 -6.88 7.41
C LYS A 230 16.08 -5.71 8.29
N LYS A 231 14.83 -5.24 8.09
CA LYS A 231 14.25 -4.14 8.87
C LYS A 231 13.99 -4.51 10.34
N ALA A 232 13.63 -5.75 10.61
CA ALA A 232 13.46 -6.24 11.98
C ALA A 232 14.81 -6.45 12.67
N ASN A 233 15.80 -7.00 11.99
CA ASN A 233 17.13 -7.26 12.52
C ASN A 233 17.82 -5.99 13.03
N SER A 234 17.73 -4.89 12.28
CA SER A 234 18.28 -3.60 12.73
C SER A 234 17.63 -3.10 14.02
N ARG A 235 16.37 -3.46 14.29
CA ARG A 235 15.63 -3.07 15.50
C ARG A 235 15.85 -4.02 16.67
N LEU A 236 16.15 -5.30 16.41
CA LEU A 236 16.56 -6.24 17.46
C LEU A 236 17.82 -5.76 18.20
N TYR A 237 18.70 -5.02 17.53
CA TYR A 237 19.84 -4.39 18.20
C TYR A 237 19.41 -3.39 19.30
N ALA A 238 18.43 -2.54 19.01
CA ALA A 238 17.87 -1.62 19.99
C ALA A 238 17.26 -2.38 21.18
N LEU A 239 16.54 -3.48 20.91
CA LEU A 239 15.97 -4.34 21.95
C LEU A 239 17.05 -4.93 22.88
N ARG A 240 18.19 -5.37 22.31
CA ARG A 240 19.35 -5.84 23.12
C ARG A 240 19.92 -4.74 24.00
N LYS A 241 20.06 -3.52 23.47
CA LYS A 241 20.56 -2.38 24.24
C LYS A 241 19.64 -2.04 25.41
N LEU A 242 18.33 -2.08 25.19
CA LEU A 242 17.33 -1.84 26.22
C LEU A 242 17.33 -2.93 27.31
N LYS A 243 17.46 -4.21 26.93
CA LYS A 243 17.64 -5.31 27.90
C LYS A 243 18.89 -5.10 28.75
N LYS A 244 20.00 -4.70 28.13
CA LYS A 244 21.26 -4.39 28.85
C LYS A 244 21.11 -3.19 29.79
N ALA A 245 20.24 -2.24 29.46
CA ALA A 245 19.94 -1.09 30.32
C ALA A 245 19.05 -1.44 31.53
N GLY A 246 18.64 -2.70 31.68
CA GLY A 246 17.91 -3.17 32.86
C GLY A 246 16.38 -2.99 32.81
N LEU A 247 15.81 -2.79 31.61
CA LEU A 247 14.34 -2.70 31.47
C LEU A 247 13.66 -4.02 31.85
N SER A 248 12.44 -3.91 32.39
CA SER A 248 11.62 -5.06 32.76
C SER A 248 11.21 -5.87 31.53
N ASP A 249 11.00 -7.18 31.71
CA ASP A 249 10.57 -8.05 30.61
C ASP A 249 9.21 -7.62 30.05
N LYS A 250 8.32 -7.10 30.89
CA LYS A 250 7.01 -6.59 30.47
C LYS A 250 7.14 -5.39 29.52
N ASP A 251 8.03 -4.45 29.84
CA ASP A 251 8.28 -3.27 29.00
C ASP A 251 8.93 -3.69 27.69
N LEU A 252 9.89 -4.61 27.74
CA LEU A 252 10.56 -5.11 26.54
C LEU A 252 9.61 -5.88 25.62
N VAL A 253 8.68 -6.67 26.15
CA VAL A 253 7.62 -7.32 25.35
C VAL A 253 6.71 -6.28 24.69
N THR A 254 6.41 -5.20 25.41
CA THR A 254 5.60 -4.09 24.90
C THR A 254 6.33 -3.36 23.77
N ILE A 255 7.62 -3.06 23.95
CA ILE A 255 8.48 -2.46 22.94
C ILE A 255 8.64 -3.38 21.73
N TYR A 256 8.88 -4.67 21.93
CA TYR A 256 8.90 -5.64 20.83
C TYR A 256 7.59 -5.60 20.03
N SER A 257 6.46 -5.61 20.74
CA SER A 257 5.13 -5.60 20.13
C SER A 257 4.84 -4.34 19.32
N SER A 258 5.22 -3.17 19.83
CA SER A 258 4.92 -1.87 19.22
C SER A 258 5.94 -1.42 18.17
N PHE A 259 7.22 -1.76 18.35
CA PHE A 259 8.32 -1.26 17.51
C PHE A 259 8.75 -2.24 16.42
N ILE A 260 8.69 -3.55 16.71
CA ILE A 260 9.16 -4.61 15.79
C ILE A 260 7.97 -5.34 15.20
N ARG A 261 7.10 -5.95 16.03
CA ARG A 261 6.00 -6.81 15.57
C ARG A 261 5.00 -6.04 14.68
N SER A 262 4.63 -4.83 15.08
CA SER A 262 3.74 -3.97 14.28
C SER A 262 4.25 -3.70 12.86
N ARG A 263 5.58 -3.70 12.65
CA ARG A 263 6.21 -3.45 11.36
C ARG A 263 6.33 -4.70 10.51
N ILE A 264 6.60 -5.85 11.13
CA ILE A 264 6.72 -7.13 10.40
C ILE A 264 5.34 -7.71 10.02
N GLU A 265 4.28 -7.37 10.76
CA GLU A 265 2.90 -7.80 10.49
C GLU A 265 2.14 -6.81 9.58
N TYR A 266 2.76 -5.68 9.20
CA TYR A 266 2.10 -4.67 8.36
C TYR A 266 1.62 -5.26 7.03
N ALA A 267 0.37 -4.96 6.68
CA ALA A 267 -0.30 -5.42 5.46
C ALA A 267 -0.26 -6.95 5.26
N SER A 268 -0.22 -7.74 6.34
CA SER A 268 -0.20 -9.22 6.25
C SER A 268 -1.27 -9.86 5.38
N PRO A 269 -2.51 -9.31 5.25
CA PRO A 269 -3.48 -9.83 4.30
C PRO A 269 -3.04 -9.79 2.83
N ALA A 270 -2.19 -8.82 2.44
CA ALA A 270 -1.71 -8.70 1.06
C ALA A 270 -0.68 -9.77 0.70
N TRP A 271 0.16 -10.21 1.65
CA TRP A 271 1.21 -11.20 1.44
C TRP A 271 0.93 -12.51 2.20
N SER A 272 -0.34 -12.89 2.35
CA SER A 272 -0.75 -14.07 3.12
C SER A 272 -0.26 -15.40 2.51
N THR A 273 0.05 -15.42 1.22
CA THR A 273 0.44 -16.61 0.43
C THR A 273 1.93 -16.96 0.55
N LEU A 274 2.46 -16.93 1.77
CA LEU A 274 3.84 -17.34 2.03
C LEU A 274 4.02 -18.85 1.95
N THR A 275 5.20 -19.28 1.50
CA THR A 275 5.64 -20.66 1.71
C THR A 275 5.92 -20.93 3.20
N GLN A 276 5.91 -22.21 3.60
CA GLN A 276 6.22 -22.58 4.99
C GLN A 276 7.61 -22.06 5.41
N GLY A 277 8.62 -22.22 4.55
CA GLY A 277 9.97 -21.69 4.81
C GLY A 277 10.00 -20.18 5.01
N GLN A 278 9.28 -19.40 4.19
CA GLN A 278 9.16 -17.94 4.38
C GLN A 278 8.43 -17.59 5.68
N SER A 279 7.37 -18.33 6.02
CA SER A 279 6.64 -18.15 7.28
C SER A 279 7.55 -18.40 8.49
N ASP A 280 8.39 -19.43 8.43
CA ASP A 280 9.37 -19.78 9.48
C ASP A 280 10.50 -18.75 9.58
N LEU A 281 10.96 -18.19 8.46
CA LEU A 281 11.93 -17.09 8.46
C LEU A 281 11.38 -15.86 9.19
N ILE A 282 10.12 -15.50 9.00
CA ILE A 282 9.49 -14.42 9.77
C ILE A 282 9.35 -14.82 11.24
N GLU A 283 8.90 -16.04 11.54
CA GLU A 283 8.79 -16.56 12.92
C GLU A 283 10.15 -16.54 13.66
N SER A 284 11.25 -16.72 12.93
CA SER A 284 12.62 -16.66 13.48
C SER A 284 12.94 -15.31 14.13
N ILE A 285 12.30 -14.22 13.70
CA ILE A 285 12.46 -12.89 14.31
C ILE A 285 11.90 -12.90 15.73
N GLN A 286 10.70 -13.47 15.92
CA GLN A 286 10.09 -13.58 17.25
C GLN A 286 10.90 -14.52 18.14
N ARG A 287 11.37 -15.65 17.61
CA ARG A 287 12.27 -16.55 18.34
C ARG A 287 13.53 -15.84 18.82
N ARG A 288 14.18 -15.06 17.96
CA ARG A 288 15.37 -14.28 18.30
C ARG A 288 15.07 -13.17 19.29
N ALA A 289 13.94 -12.48 19.16
CA ALA A 289 13.49 -11.49 20.13
C ALA A 289 13.32 -12.15 21.51
N LEU A 290 12.52 -13.21 21.62
CA LEU A 290 12.27 -13.89 22.90
C LEU A 290 13.54 -14.47 23.52
N ARG A 291 14.48 -14.98 22.71
CA ARG A 291 15.79 -15.42 23.22
C ARG A 291 16.63 -14.28 23.81
N ILE A 292 16.44 -13.04 23.35
CA ILE A 292 17.11 -11.85 23.94
C ILE A 292 16.45 -11.49 25.27
N LEU A 293 15.13 -11.58 25.38
CA LEU A 293 14.40 -11.23 26.60
C LEU A 293 14.56 -12.32 27.69
N LEU A 294 14.39 -13.58 27.31
CA LEU A 294 14.21 -14.76 28.16
C LEU A 294 15.15 -15.89 27.69
N PRO A 295 16.47 -15.80 27.97
CA PRO A 295 17.48 -16.71 27.41
C PRO A 295 17.32 -18.16 27.88
N GLU A 296 16.88 -18.37 29.12
CA GLU A 296 16.76 -19.68 29.75
C GLU A 296 15.48 -20.44 29.37
N MET A 297 14.54 -19.79 28.67
CA MET A 297 13.24 -20.37 28.37
C MET A 297 13.20 -20.98 26.97
N SER A 298 12.50 -22.11 26.83
CA SER A 298 12.15 -22.62 25.52
C SER A 298 11.23 -21.63 24.79
N TYR A 299 11.16 -21.71 23.46
CA TYR A 299 10.30 -20.79 22.70
C TYR A 299 8.82 -20.89 23.13
N GLN A 300 8.35 -22.11 23.43
CA GLN A 300 6.96 -22.32 23.82
C GLN A 300 6.67 -21.76 25.21
N ASP A 301 7.59 -21.94 26.16
CA ASP A 301 7.44 -21.41 27.52
C ASP A 301 7.53 -19.88 27.53
N ALA A 302 8.41 -19.30 26.70
CA ALA A 302 8.50 -17.86 26.53
C ALA A 302 7.21 -17.27 25.96
N LEU A 303 6.53 -17.95 25.03
CA LEU A 303 5.21 -17.52 24.53
C LEU A 303 4.17 -17.54 25.65
N ASN A 304 4.14 -18.60 26.45
CA ASN A 304 3.19 -18.73 27.56
C ASN A 304 3.43 -17.65 28.62
N TYR A 305 4.69 -17.41 29.01
CA TYR A 305 5.07 -16.40 30.00
C TYR A 305 4.74 -14.98 29.55
N THR A 306 5.01 -14.66 28.29
CA THR A 306 4.78 -13.31 27.73
C THR A 306 3.34 -13.07 27.26
N GLY A 307 2.52 -14.12 27.18
CA GLY A 307 1.19 -14.07 26.57
C GLY A 307 1.20 -13.82 25.05
N LEU A 308 2.35 -13.95 24.40
CA LEU A 308 2.49 -13.75 22.96
C LEU A 308 1.98 -14.97 22.20
N LYS A 309 1.35 -14.72 21.04
CA LYS A 309 0.98 -15.76 20.07
C LYS A 309 2.06 -15.86 19.00
N LYS A 310 2.16 -17.03 18.35
CA LYS A 310 2.99 -17.23 17.15
C LYS A 310 2.62 -16.20 16.07
N LEU A 311 3.59 -15.72 15.30
CA LEU A 311 3.33 -14.72 14.27
C LEU A 311 2.48 -15.31 13.15
N SER A 312 2.66 -16.59 12.82
CA SER A 312 1.82 -17.29 11.84
C SER A 312 0.34 -17.25 12.20
N THR A 313 -0.01 -17.59 13.44
CA THR A 313 -1.39 -17.53 13.96
C THR A 313 -1.94 -16.09 13.93
N ARG A 314 -1.12 -15.11 14.29
CA ARG A 314 -1.53 -13.71 14.29
C ARG A 314 -1.80 -13.18 12.88
N ARG A 315 -0.97 -13.53 11.91
CA ARG A 315 -1.18 -13.18 10.50
C ARG A 315 -2.46 -13.81 9.96
N HIS A 316 -2.72 -15.08 10.29
CA HIS A 316 -3.97 -15.75 9.93
C HIS A 316 -5.18 -15.00 10.50
N ASN A 317 -5.19 -14.71 11.81
CA ASN A 317 -6.27 -13.95 12.45
C ASN A 317 -6.44 -12.55 11.85
N SER A 318 -5.33 -11.89 11.45
CA SER A 318 -5.36 -10.59 10.76
C SER A 318 -6.07 -10.69 9.42
N CYS A 319 -5.84 -11.76 8.65
CA CYS A 319 -6.56 -12.02 7.40
C CYS A 319 -8.06 -12.24 7.66
N GLU A 320 -8.40 -13.09 8.63
CA GLU A 320 -9.81 -13.34 8.98
C GLU A 320 -10.53 -12.05 9.40
N GLN A 321 -9.90 -11.23 10.25
CA GLN A 321 -10.45 -9.94 10.68
C GLN A 321 -10.60 -8.98 9.50
N PHE A 322 -9.65 -8.96 8.58
CA PHE A 322 -9.72 -8.15 7.37
C PHE A 322 -10.93 -8.55 6.52
N ILE A 323 -11.14 -9.84 6.27
CA ILE A 323 -12.28 -10.36 5.50
C ILE A 323 -13.61 -10.07 6.21
N ARG A 324 -13.68 -10.32 7.53
CA ARG A 324 -14.89 -10.02 8.32
C ARG A 324 -15.26 -8.54 8.25
N LYS A 325 -14.28 -7.64 8.35
CA LYS A 325 -14.50 -6.21 8.19
C LYS A 325 -15.05 -5.87 6.81
N LEU A 326 -14.50 -6.46 5.74
CA LEU A 326 -15.02 -6.25 4.38
C LEU A 326 -16.48 -6.70 4.22
N LYS A 327 -16.89 -7.79 4.87
CA LYS A 327 -18.27 -8.30 4.85
C LYS A 327 -19.25 -7.45 5.66
N LEU A 328 -18.80 -6.87 6.77
CA LEU A 328 -19.63 -6.08 7.70
C LEU A 328 -19.67 -4.59 7.35
N ASP A 329 -18.71 -4.11 6.56
CA ASP A 329 -18.68 -2.73 6.13
C ASP A 329 -19.90 -2.44 5.27
N ASN A 330 -20.81 -1.57 5.74
CA ASN A 330 -21.94 -1.06 4.95
C ASN A 330 -21.62 0.30 4.31
N GLY A 331 -20.36 0.75 4.40
CA GLY A 331 -19.87 1.99 3.81
C GLY A 331 -19.88 1.99 2.27
N PRO A 332 -19.53 3.14 1.65
CA PRO A 332 -19.59 3.35 0.21
C PRO A 332 -18.89 2.23 -0.56
N ILE A 333 -19.37 1.94 -1.77
CA ILE A 333 -19.03 0.78 -2.62
C ILE A 333 -17.54 0.44 -2.52
N ASN A 334 -17.22 -0.57 -1.71
CA ASN A 334 -15.86 -1.09 -1.60
C ASN A 334 -15.70 -2.15 -2.69
N PRO A 335 -14.80 -1.96 -3.66
CA PRO A 335 -14.68 -2.86 -4.81
C PRO A 335 -14.26 -4.28 -4.41
N LEU A 336 -13.81 -4.51 -3.16
CA LEU A 336 -13.52 -5.83 -2.62
C LEU A 336 -14.76 -6.58 -2.12
N LYS A 337 -15.91 -5.93 -1.91
CA LYS A 337 -17.14 -6.60 -1.47
C LYS A 337 -17.62 -7.62 -2.50
N ASP A 338 -17.69 -7.20 -3.76
CA ASP A 338 -18.13 -8.05 -4.87
C ASP A 338 -17.17 -9.24 -5.07
N VAL A 339 -15.89 -9.02 -4.83
CA VAL A 339 -14.85 -10.06 -4.89
C VAL A 339 -15.04 -11.11 -3.80
N VAL A 340 -15.38 -10.69 -2.57
CA VAL A 340 -15.57 -11.60 -1.43
C VAL A 340 -16.92 -12.32 -1.51
N ALA A 341 -17.96 -11.69 -2.09
CA ALA A 341 -19.29 -12.27 -2.21
C ALA A 341 -19.41 -13.36 -3.30
N THR A 342 -18.62 -13.26 -4.36
CA THR A 342 -18.74 -14.13 -5.56
C THR A 342 -18.10 -15.52 -5.44
N ARG A 343 -17.37 -15.83 -4.35
CA ARG A 343 -16.64 -17.11 -4.18
C ARG A 343 -17.10 -17.95 -2.98
N ILE A 344 -18.40 -17.97 -2.68
CA ILE A 344 -18.98 -19.05 -1.86
C ILE A 344 -19.18 -20.27 -2.76
N HIS A 345 -18.16 -21.12 -2.89
CA HIS A 345 -18.40 -22.46 -3.43
C HIS A 345 -19.22 -23.26 -2.40
N PRO A 346 -20.35 -23.88 -2.76
CA PRO A 346 -20.98 -24.87 -1.89
C PRO A 346 -19.99 -26.02 -1.68
N ASN A 347 -19.80 -26.42 -0.43
CA ASN A 347 -18.98 -27.54 -0.02
C ASN A 347 -19.48 -28.85 -0.64
N THR A 348 -19.14 -29.15 -1.90
CA THR A 348 -19.22 -30.48 -2.48
C THR A 348 -18.32 -30.55 -3.72
N HIS A 349 -17.09 -31.04 -3.57
CA HIS A 349 -16.51 -31.96 -4.56
C HIS A 349 -15.47 -32.85 -3.86
N ASN A 350 -15.85 -34.13 -3.70
CA ASN A 350 -14.95 -35.22 -3.39
C ASN A 350 -13.93 -35.33 -4.54
N TYR A 351 -12.70 -34.87 -4.32
CA TYR A 351 -11.61 -35.13 -5.25
C TYR A 351 -11.12 -36.57 -5.04
N ASN A 352 -11.51 -37.45 -5.95
CA ASN A 352 -10.81 -38.71 -6.18
C ASN A 352 -9.40 -38.40 -6.72
N LEU A 353 -8.38 -38.73 -5.93
CA LEU A 353 -6.98 -38.73 -6.36
C LEU A 353 -6.78 -39.86 -7.39
N ARG A 354 -6.36 -39.53 -8.62
CA ARG A 354 -5.71 -40.50 -9.52
C ARG A 354 -4.18 -40.33 -9.48
N PRO A 355 -3.41 -41.42 -9.65
CA PRO A 355 -2.00 -41.46 -9.26
C PRO A 355 -1.05 -40.95 -10.36
N ASN A 356 0.03 -40.30 -9.91
CA ASN A 356 1.33 -40.07 -10.54
C ASN A 356 1.44 -40.07 -12.08
N GLN A 357 1.67 -38.88 -12.67
CA GLN A 357 2.79 -38.68 -13.59
C GLN A 357 3.42 -37.29 -13.32
N ALA A 358 4.75 -37.26 -13.30
CA ALA A 358 5.58 -36.12 -12.97
C ALA A 358 5.56 -35.04 -14.08
N GLY A 359 5.55 -33.76 -13.69
CA GLY A 359 5.68 -32.64 -14.62
C GLY A 359 5.21 -31.34 -13.99
N HIS A 360 6.07 -30.32 -13.97
CA HIS A 360 5.90 -29.03 -13.33
C HIS A 360 4.57 -28.31 -13.65
N SER A 361 3.74 -28.06 -12.62
CA SER A 361 2.91 -26.85 -12.44
C SER A 361 2.04 -27.01 -11.18
N LYS A 362 2.52 -26.51 -10.03
CA LYS A 362 1.75 -26.47 -8.77
C LYS A 362 1.92 -25.14 -8.05
N ARG A 363 1.71 -24.01 -8.74
CA ARG A 363 1.84 -22.68 -8.12
C ARG A 363 0.63 -21.75 -8.18
N THR A 364 -0.49 -22.15 -8.79
CA THR A 364 -1.61 -21.22 -9.07
C THR A 364 -2.96 -21.55 -8.43
N GLN A 365 -3.07 -22.49 -7.48
CA GLN A 365 -4.39 -22.88 -6.93
C GLN A 365 -4.73 -22.47 -5.48
N ASN A 366 -3.93 -21.66 -4.79
CA ASN A 366 -4.11 -21.50 -3.33
C ASN A 366 -4.13 -20.05 -2.81
N VAL A 367 -4.61 -19.07 -3.57
CA VAL A 367 -4.71 -17.69 -3.05
C VAL A 367 -6.02 -17.45 -2.25
N PHE A 368 -7.12 -18.11 -2.63
CA PHE A 368 -8.44 -17.95 -1.97
C PHE A 368 -8.97 -19.21 -1.27
N LYS A 369 -8.09 -20.18 -0.97
CA LYS A 369 -8.43 -21.24 0.00
C LYS A 369 -8.15 -20.81 1.45
N ILE A 370 -7.49 -19.66 1.64
CA ILE A 370 -7.12 -19.09 2.95
C ILE A 370 -7.48 -17.59 3.07
N LEU A 371 -7.66 -16.87 1.94
CA LEU A 371 -8.48 -15.65 1.91
C LEU A 371 -9.95 -16.04 1.76
#